data_AF-A0A0G0DX38-F1
#
_entry.id   AF-A0A0G0DX38-F1
#
_cell.length_a   1.000
_cell.length_b   1.000
_cell.length_c   1.000
_cell.angle_alpha   90.00
_cell.angle_beta   90.00
_cell.angle_gamma   90.00
#
_symmetry.space_group_name_H-M   'P 1'
#
loop_
_entity.id
_entity.type
_entity.pdbx_description
1 polymer ?
#
loop_
_entity_poly.entity_id
_entity_poly.type
_entity_poly.pdbx_seq_one_letter_code
_entity_poly.pdbx_strand_id
1 'polypeptide(L)'
;MRACAQLIRSTDIADGQVKNIFNRQNEKLVFPPTTTQTAWEGACMEGIARAIQKEWLKESTDGDYFGELIGELINSNPHKLKGHLWVPFNYLSRKCHWRSWIKNQYPKDFDSISNWFKDLPSLFNQVQNLPEAKAEGLVFYHPDGKRMVKLRRDMFDWYKGDRHKNNI
;
A
#
# COMPACT_ATOMS: atom_id res chain seq x y z
N MET A 1 -4.75 -12.40 11.35
CA MET A 1 -4.08 -12.19 10.06
C MET A 1 -4.70 -10.96 9.39
N ARG A 2 -3.89 -9.96 9.03
CA ARG A 2 -4.29 -8.79 8.23
C ARG A 2 -3.71 -8.96 6.82
N ALA A 3 -4.16 -8.21 5.80
CA ALA A 3 -3.78 -8.48 4.41
C ALA A 3 -3.67 -7.19 3.59
N CYS A 4 -2.43 -6.79 3.23
CA CYS A 4 -2.11 -5.44 2.75
C CYS A 4 -1.08 -5.44 1.59
N ALA A 5 -0.98 -4.35 0.81
CA ALA A 5 0.07 -4.08 -0.21
C ALA A 5 1.32 -3.35 0.39
N GLN A 6 2.29 -2.88 -0.42
CA GLN A 6 3.70 -2.53 -0.07
C GLN A 6 4.28 -1.54 -1.13
N LEU A 7 5.23 -0.59 -0.93
CA LEU A 7 5.86 0.10 0.24
C LEU A 7 6.89 1.17 -0.20
N ILE A 8 6.51 2.46 -0.17
CA ILE A 8 7.38 3.68 -0.17
C ILE A 8 6.62 4.84 0.53
N ARG A 9 7.19 5.58 1.50
CA ARG A 9 8.17 5.27 2.55
C ARG A 9 7.77 6.08 3.81
N SER A 10 8.63 6.16 4.83
CA SER A 10 8.32 6.82 6.10
C SER A 10 7.94 8.30 5.95
N THR A 11 6.93 8.70 6.72
CA THR A 11 6.64 10.08 7.11
C THR A 11 6.93 10.20 8.60
N ASP A 12 7.81 11.13 8.98
CA ASP A 12 8.09 11.41 10.39
C ASP A 12 7.07 12.43 10.93
N ILE A 13 6.40 12.08 12.02
CA ILE A 13 5.46 12.95 12.72
C ILE A 13 6.08 13.33 14.07
N ALA A 14 6.10 14.62 14.38
CA ALA A 14 6.42 15.12 15.73
C ALA A 14 5.54 16.33 16.07
N ASP A 15 5.09 16.43 17.32
CA ASP A 15 4.11 17.44 17.78
C ASP A 15 2.78 17.40 16.99
N GLY A 16 2.41 16.24 16.44
CA GLY A 16 1.27 16.10 15.53
C GLY A 16 1.44 16.74 14.15
N GLN A 17 2.65 17.16 13.78
CA GLN A 17 3.00 17.73 12.48
C GLN A 17 3.91 16.79 11.68
N VAL A 18 3.70 16.71 10.37
CA VAL A 18 4.65 16.04 9.46
C VAL A 18 5.92 16.89 9.38
N LYS A 19 7.06 16.33 9.81
CA LYS A 19 8.36 16.99 9.73
C LYS A 19 9.07 16.62 8.42
N ASN A 20 9.31 15.32 8.21
CA ASN A 20 10.20 14.82 7.14
C ASN A 20 9.51 13.73 6.29
N ILE A 21 9.90 13.63 5.01
CA ILE A 21 9.42 12.64 4.03
C ILE A 21 10.64 11.94 3.39
N PHE A 22 10.56 10.63 3.14
CA PHE A 22 11.69 9.85 2.60
C PHE A 22 11.32 9.01 1.36
N ASN A 23 12.25 8.77 0.41
CA ASN A 23 12.01 7.94 -0.82
C ASN A 23 12.49 6.46 -0.76
N ARG A 24 13.77 6.07 -0.96
CA ARG A 24 14.22 4.67 -0.70
C ARG A 24 15.52 4.36 0.10
N GLN A 25 16.76 4.76 -0.20
CA GLN A 25 17.30 6.00 -0.77
C GLN A 25 17.13 7.18 0.20
N ASN A 26 16.77 8.36 -0.25
CA ASN A 26 17.11 9.62 0.41
C ASN A 26 15.92 10.26 1.15
N GLU A 27 16.19 11.29 1.95
CA GLU A 27 15.20 12.27 2.40
C GLU A 27 14.71 13.13 1.23
N LYS A 28 13.51 13.68 1.38
CA LYS A 28 12.83 14.54 0.41
C LYS A 28 12.23 15.73 1.14
N LEU A 29 12.73 16.92 0.81
CA LEU A 29 12.25 18.18 1.36
C LEU A 29 10.81 18.42 0.89
N VAL A 30 9.90 18.66 1.84
CA VAL A 30 8.51 19.06 1.56
C VAL A 30 8.49 20.40 0.81
N PHE A 31 9.31 21.33 1.27
CA PHE A 31 9.54 22.63 0.65
C PHE A 31 11.04 22.76 0.38
N PRO A 32 11.54 22.30 -0.79
CA PRO A 32 12.94 22.50 -1.13
C PRO A 32 13.24 24.00 -1.29
N PRO A 33 14.46 24.47 -0.97
CA PRO A 33 14.86 25.87 -1.16
C PRO A 33 15.03 26.27 -2.64
N THR A 34 14.59 25.42 -3.57
CA THR A 34 14.59 25.64 -5.01
C THR A 34 13.22 26.10 -5.49
N THR A 35 13.19 26.98 -6.49
CA THR A 35 11.93 27.42 -7.15
C THR A 35 11.28 26.33 -8.01
N THR A 36 11.86 25.14 -8.05
CA THR A 36 11.41 23.98 -8.84
C THR A 36 11.25 22.76 -7.94
N GLN A 37 10.26 21.93 -8.28
CA GLN A 37 10.00 20.61 -7.69
C GLN A 37 9.80 19.59 -8.82
N THR A 38 10.15 18.34 -8.59
CA THR A 38 9.83 17.25 -9.54
C THR A 38 8.36 16.85 -9.43
N ALA A 39 7.81 16.29 -10.52
CA ALA A 39 6.44 15.76 -10.52
C ALA A 39 6.21 14.67 -9.45
N TRP A 40 7.26 13.92 -9.10
CA TRP A 40 7.22 12.90 -8.04
C TRP A 40 7.14 13.53 -6.63
N GLU A 41 7.85 14.62 -6.37
CA GLU A 41 7.73 15.37 -5.09
C GLU A 41 6.34 16.00 -4.94
N GLY A 42 5.80 16.58 -6.01
CA GLY A 42 4.42 17.07 -6.05
C GLY A 42 3.39 15.95 -5.76
N ALA A 43 3.58 14.76 -6.33
CA ALA A 43 2.75 13.59 -6.07
C ALA A 43 2.82 13.13 -4.61
N CYS A 44 4.00 13.13 -3.97
CA CYS A 44 4.15 12.83 -2.55
C CYS A 44 3.36 13.80 -1.67
N MET A 45 3.51 15.11 -1.91
CA MET A 45 2.79 16.13 -1.15
C MET A 45 1.28 16.02 -1.33
N GLU A 46 0.79 15.89 -2.57
CA GLU A 46 -0.63 15.68 -2.85
C GLU A 46 -1.15 14.43 -2.13
N GLY A 47 -0.39 13.33 -2.21
CA GLY A 47 -0.76 12.06 -1.61
C GLY A 47 -0.88 12.11 -0.10
N ILE A 48 0.07 12.76 0.59
CA ILE A 48 0.07 12.92 2.05
C ILE A 48 -0.98 13.93 2.50
N ALA A 49 -1.14 15.06 1.81
CA ALA A 49 -2.18 16.06 2.12
C ALA A 49 -3.58 15.44 2.04
N ARG A 50 -3.87 14.63 1.01
CA ARG A 50 -5.13 13.89 0.90
C ARG A 50 -5.30 12.82 1.98
N ALA A 51 -4.23 12.19 2.45
CA ALA A 51 -4.28 11.24 3.56
C ALA A 51 -4.64 11.91 4.89
N ILE A 52 -4.11 13.11 5.13
CA ILE A 52 -4.44 13.98 6.28
C ILE A 52 -5.91 14.42 6.19
N GLN A 53 -6.37 14.90 5.04
CA GLN A 53 -7.77 15.29 4.80
C GLN A 53 -8.78 14.14 4.99
N LYS A 54 -8.34 12.89 4.78
CA LYS A 54 -9.13 11.68 5.04
C LYS A 54 -9.08 11.20 6.50
N GLU A 55 -8.45 11.96 7.40
CA GLU A 55 -8.22 11.64 8.81
C GLU A 55 -7.42 10.34 9.05
N TRP A 56 -6.66 9.85 8.07
CA TRP A 56 -5.97 8.55 8.19
C TRP A 56 -4.80 8.54 9.19
N LEU A 57 -4.28 9.73 9.51
CA LEU A 57 -3.22 9.98 10.49
C LEU A 57 -3.73 10.60 11.80
N LYS A 58 -5.04 10.70 12.02
CA LYS A 58 -5.63 11.33 13.23
C LYS A 58 -5.21 10.65 14.54
N GLU A 59 -5.00 9.34 14.48
CA GLU A 59 -4.57 8.49 15.60
C GLU A 59 -3.06 8.20 15.56
N SER A 60 -2.27 9.01 14.84
CA SER A 60 -0.82 8.88 14.79
C SER A 60 -0.18 9.66 15.94
N THR A 61 0.61 8.96 16.76
CA THR A 61 1.58 9.57 17.69
C THR A 61 2.86 9.94 16.96
N ASP A 62 3.82 10.52 17.65
CA ASP A 62 5.14 10.81 17.07
C ASP A 62 5.87 9.54 16.59
N GLY A 63 6.68 9.68 15.53
CA GLY A 63 7.51 8.63 14.92
C GLY A 63 7.25 8.35 13.43
N ASP A 64 7.90 7.29 12.91
CA ASP A 64 7.89 6.91 11.49
C ASP A 64 6.63 6.15 11.03
N TYR A 65 5.93 6.70 10.03
CA TYR A 65 4.77 6.05 9.39
C TYR A 65 5.06 5.60 7.97
N PHE A 66 5.05 4.29 7.75
CA PHE A 66 5.21 3.69 6.42
C PHE A 66 3.85 3.52 5.71
N GLY A 67 3.84 3.77 4.40
CA GLY A 67 2.69 3.62 3.52
C GLY A 67 3.09 3.34 2.07
N GLU A 68 2.12 3.40 1.17
CA GLU A 68 2.32 3.31 -0.28
C GLU A 68 1.74 4.55 -0.97
N LEU A 69 2.54 5.21 -1.81
CA LEU A 69 2.04 6.24 -2.72
C LEU A 69 1.45 5.59 -3.97
N ILE A 70 0.20 5.92 -4.30
CA ILE A 70 -0.50 5.47 -5.51
C ILE A 70 -1.07 6.67 -6.27
N GLY A 71 -1.25 6.55 -7.58
CA GLY A 71 -1.84 7.61 -8.42
C GLY A 71 -1.38 7.55 -9.86
N GLU A 72 -1.69 8.61 -10.62
CA GLU A 72 -1.47 8.71 -12.07
C GLU A 72 -0.01 8.53 -12.48
N LEU A 73 0.95 9.03 -11.69
CA LEU A 73 2.39 8.89 -11.97
C LEU A 73 3.02 7.58 -11.45
N ILE A 74 2.26 6.72 -10.76
CA ILE A 74 2.82 5.56 -10.05
C ILE A 74 2.29 4.23 -10.61
N ASN A 75 3.21 3.36 -11.04
CA ASN A 75 2.94 1.96 -11.42
C ASN A 75 1.77 1.76 -12.41
N SER A 76 1.61 2.67 -13.38
CA SER A 76 0.50 2.68 -14.35
C SER A 76 -0.90 2.83 -13.75
N ASN A 77 -1.01 3.38 -12.54
CA ASN A 77 -2.26 3.73 -11.85
C ASN A 77 -3.32 2.60 -11.84
N PRO A 78 -3.03 1.43 -11.23
CA PRO A 78 -3.93 0.27 -11.27
C PRO A 78 -5.27 0.52 -10.55
N HIS A 79 -5.32 1.54 -9.70
CA HIS A 79 -6.52 1.97 -8.97
C HIS A 79 -7.36 3.01 -9.74
N LYS A 80 -6.89 3.48 -10.91
CA LYS A 80 -7.52 4.52 -11.74
C LYS A 80 -7.89 5.79 -10.95
N LEU A 81 -7.01 6.19 -10.03
CA LEU A 81 -7.17 7.40 -9.23
C LEU A 81 -6.93 8.65 -10.08
N LYS A 82 -7.61 9.75 -9.75
CA LYS A 82 -7.29 11.10 -10.26
C LYS A 82 -6.36 11.79 -9.26
N GLY A 83 -5.19 12.23 -9.70
CA GLY A 83 -4.08 12.63 -8.83
C GLY A 83 -3.57 11.47 -7.95
N HIS A 84 -2.92 11.81 -6.86
CA HIS A 84 -2.21 10.87 -6.00
C HIS A 84 -2.89 10.65 -4.65
N LEU A 85 -2.48 9.61 -3.94
CA LEU A 85 -2.92 9.29 -2.59
C LEU A 85 -1.82 8.47 -1.91
N TRP A 86 -1.38 8.90 -0.72
CA TRP A 86 -0.51 8.09 0.10
C TRP A 86 -1.36 7.30 1.10
N VAL A 87 -1.15 5.99 1.18
CA VAL A 87 -1.98 5.08 1.96
C VAL A 87 -1.16 4.46 3.09
N PRO A 88 -1.38 4.84 4.36
CA PRO A 88 -0.65 4.28 5.49
C PRO A 88 -0.88 2.77 5.68
N PHE A 89 0.15 2.01 6.07
CA PHE A 89 -0.02 0.57 6.33
C PHE A 89 -0.79 0.27 7.61
N ASN A 90 -0.75 1.15 8.61
CA ASN A 90 -1.63 1.04 9.78
C ASN A 90 -3.11 1.20 9.36
N TYR A 91 -3.44 2.11 8.43
CA TYR A 91 -4.78 2.25 7.84
C TYR A 91 -5.21 0.98 7.10
N LEU A 92 -4.39 0.52 6.14
CA LEU A 92 -4.69 -0.67 5.35
C LEU A 92 -4.86 -1.91 6.24
N SER A 93 -3.95 -2.15 7.19
CA SER A 93 -4.07 -3.32 8.09
C SER A 93 -5.35 -3.30 8.94
N ARG A 94 -5.86 -2.11 9.30
CA ARG A 94 -7.10 -1.93 10.08
C ARG A 94 -8.36 -2.08 9.22
N LYS A 95 -8.40 -1.46 8.03
CA LYS A 95 -9.61 -1.36 7.19
C LYS A 95 -9.70 -2.41 6.08
N CYS A 96 -8.56 -2.83 5.53
CA CYS A 96 -8.45 -3.81 4.46
C CYS A 96 -7.87 -5.13 5.03
N HIS A 97 -8.72 -6.00 5.57
CA HIS A 97 -8.29 -7.34 5.96
C HIS A 97 -9.40 -8.40 5.75
N TRP A 98 -8.99 -9.56 5.25
CA TRP A 98 -9.87 -10.73 5.15
C TRP A 98 -10.04 -11.41 6.51
N ARG A 99 -11.30 -11.53 6.97
CA ARG A 99 -11.63 -12.19 8.25
C ARG A 99 -11.79 -13.71 8.14
N SER A 100 -11.98 -14.24 6.94
CA SER A 100 -12.17 -15.66 6.66
C SER A 100 -11.05 -16.55 7.21
N TRP A 101 -9.81 -16.09 7.08
CA TRP A 101 -8.62 -16.79 7.58
C TRP A 101 -8.47 -16.81 9.10
N ILE A 102 -9.05 -15.81 9.79
CA ILE A 102 -9.12 -15.75 11.25
C ILE A 102 -10.18 -16.74 11.76
N LYS A 103 -11.28 -16.90 11.00
CA LYS A 103 -12.38 -17.81 11.30
C LYS A 103 -12.15 -19.27 10.87
N ASN A 104 -10.94 -19.63 10.39
CA ASN A 104 -10.60 -20.96 9.85
C ASN A 104 -11.61 -21.49 8.80
N GLN A 105 -12.20 -20.62 7.99
CA GLN A 105 -13.28 -21.00 7.06
C GLN A 105 -12.81 -21.78 5.82
N TYR A 106 -11.50 -21.79 5.55
CA TYR A 106 -10.92 -22.40 4.34
C TYR A 106 -9.60 -23.10 4.68
N PRO A 107 -9.21 -24.13 3.89
CA PRO A 107 -7.90 -24.76 4.00
C PRO A 107 -6.75 -23.77 3.79
N LYS A 108 -5.59 -24.09 4.36
CA LYS A 108 -4.41 -23.20 4.46
C LYS A 108 -3.19 -23.72 3.71
N ASP A 109 -3.41 -24.62 2.77
CA ASP A 109 -2.44 -25.14 1.81
C ASP A 109 -2.16 -24.17 0.66
N PHE A 110 -1.11 -24.49 -0.10
CA PHE A 110 -0.67 -23.70 -1.25
C PHE A 110 -1.74 -23.62 -2.35
N ASP A 111 -2.41 -24.72 -2.67
CA ASP A 111 -3.37 -24.77 -3.78
C ASP A 111 -4.62 -23.93 -3.50
N SER A 112 -5.12 -23.94 -2.26
CA SER A 112 -6.22 -23.09 -1.82
C SER A 112 -5.86 -21.61 -1.91
N ILE A 113 -4.64 -21.23 -1.50
CA ILE A 113 -4.15 -19.85 -1.63
C ILE A 113 -3.97 -19.48 -3.11
N SER A 114 -3.34 -20.35 -3.90
CA SER A 114 -3.08 -20.18 -5.32
C SER A 114 -4.38 -19.99 -6.12
N ASN A 115 -5.38 -20.83 -5.86
CA ASN A 115 -6.70 -20.70 -6.46
C ASN A 115 -7.43 -19.43 -6.01
N TRP A 116 -7.39 -19.10 -4.71
CA TRP A 116 -7.99 -17.85 -4.22
C TRP A 116 -7.37 -16.62 -4.90
N PHE A 117 -6.05 -16.61 -5.07
CA PHE A 117 -5.32 -15.53 -5.74
C PHE A 117 -5.75 -15.31 -7.19
N LYS A 118 -6.32 -16.29 -7.92
CA LYS A 118 -6.77 -16.09 -9.32
C LYS A 118 -7.78 -14.95 -9.43
N ASP A 119 -8.74 -14.90 -8.50
CA ASP A 119 -9.85 -13.93 -8.52
C ASP A 119 -9.92 -13.01 -7.30
N LEU A 120 -8.98 -13.13 -6.36
CA LEU A 120 -8.84 -12.28 -5.16
C LEU A 120 -9.01 -10.77 -5.47
N PRO A 121 -10.10 -10.13 -5.03
CA PRO A 121 -10.34 -8.71 -5.29
C PRO A 121 -9.53 -7.81 -4.34
N SER A 122 -9.27 -6.60 -4.79
CA SER A 122 -8.63 -5.54 -3.99
C SER A 122 -9.61 -5.00 -2.95
N LEU A 123 -9.43 -5.39 -1.69
CA LEU A 123 -10.16 -4.80 -0.55
C LEU A 123 -10.01 -3.28 -0.49
N PHE A 124 -8.86 -2.74 -0.92
CA PHE A 124 -8.66 -1.28 -0.96
C PHE A 124 -9.62 -0.61 -1.94
N ASN A 125 -9.79 -1.17 -3.14
CA ASN A 125 -10.72 -0.63 -4.12
C ASN A 125 -12.16 -0.70 -3.61
N GLN A 126 -12.55 -1.83 -3.00
CA GLN A 126 -13.88 -1.97 -2.39
C GLN A 126 -14.11 -0.97 -1.26
N VAL A 127 -13.16 -0.81 -0.32
CA VAL A 127 -13.27 0.12 0.82
C VAL A 127 -13.22 1.60 0.39
N GLN A 128 -12.64 1.92 -0.78
CA GLN A 128 -12.59 3.27 -1.34
C GLN A 128 -13.64 3.52 -2.44
N ASN A 129 -14.54 2.57 -2.72
CA ASN A 129 -15.51 2.63 -3.84
C ASN A 129 -14.85 2.97 -5.20
N LEU A 130 -13.66 2.41 -5.46
CA LEU A 130 -12.92 2.55 -6.71
C LEU A 130 -13.32 1.43 -7.69
N PRO A 131 -13.02 1.59 -9.01
CA PRO A 131 -13.26 0.53 -10.00
C PRO A 131 -12.69 -0.82 -9.56
N GLU A 132 -13.36 -1.91 -9.92
CA GLU A 132 -12.92 -3.24 -9.51
C GLU A 132 -11.51 -3.54 -10.03
N ALA A 133 -10.67 -4.05 -9.13
CA ALA A 133 -9.31 -4.47 -9.44
C ALA A 133 -8.96 -5.73 -8.66
N LYS A 134 -8.16 -6.59 -9.26
CA LYS A 134 -7.59 -7.77 -8.62
C LYS A 134 -6.40 -7.37 -7.73
N ALA A 135 -6.28 -7.95 -6.54
CA ALA A 135 -5.21 -7.59 -5.60
C ALA A 135 -3.83 -8.00 -6.13
N GLU A 136 -2.82 -7.13 -6.03
CA GLU A 136 -1.43 -7.45 -6.40
C GLU A 136 -0.82 -8.52 -5.49
N GLY A 137 -1.16 -8.49 -4.20
CA GLY A 137 -0.57 -9.38 -3.20
C GLY A 137 -1.25 -9.29 -1.85
N LEU A 138 -0.83 -10.17 -0.94
CA LEU A 138 -1.19 -10.14 0.47
C LEU A 138 0.08 -10.13 1.33
N VAL A 139 0.19 -9.16 2.23
CA VAL A 139 1.09 -9.24 3.40
C VAL A 139 0.41 -10.03 4.51
N PHE A 140 1.02 -11.13 4.95
CA PHE A 140 0.62 -11.94 6.09
C PHE A 140 1.33 -11.43 7.34
N TYR A 141 0.55 -11.07 8.37
CA TYR A 141 1.06 -10.64 9.67
C TYR A 141 1.04 -11.81 10.66
N HIS A 142 2.18 -12.09 11.29
CA HIS A 142 2.28 -13.02 12.42
C HIS A 142 1.49 -12.45 13.63
N PRO A 143 0.92 -13.30 14.52
CA PRO A 143 0.22 -12.84 15.72
C PRO A 143 1.01 -11.92 16.66
N ASP A 144 2.35 -11.93 16.61
CA ASP A 144 3.20 -11.00 17.38
C ASP A 144 3.17 -9.54 16.87
N GLY A 145 2.56 -9.29 15.71
CA GLY A 145 2.46 -7.97 15.10
C GLY A 145 3.76 -7.41 14.51
N LYS A 146 4.89 -8.11 14.67
CA LYS A 146 6.23 -7.68 14.23
C LYS A 146 6.66 -8.36 12.94
N ARG A 147 6.41 -9.67 12.80
CA ARG A 147 6.81 -10.43 11.61
C ARG A 147 5.77 -10.36 10.50
N MET A 148 6.25 -10.13 9.29
CA MET A 148 5.45 -10.00 8.08
C MET A 148 6.10 -10.78 6.92
N VAL A 149 5.30 -11.38 6.05
CA VAL A 149 5.74 -11.92 4.75
C VAL A 149 4.76 -11.51 3.66
N LYS A 150 5.24 -11.17 2.46
CA LYS A 150 4.37 -10.83 1.32
C LYS A 150 4.35 -11.98 0.31
N LEU A 151 3.15 -12.37 -0.12
CA LEU A 151 2.94 -13.18 -1.31
C LEU A 151 2.33 -12.28 -2.40
N ARG A 152 2.88 -12.31 -3.61
CA ARG A 152 2.38 -11.56 -4.76
C ARG A 152 1.72 -12.50 -5.77
N ARG A 153 0.74 -11.97 -6.50
CA ARG A 153 0.08 -12.64 -7.62
C ARG A 153 1.06 -13.02 -8.73
N ASP A 154 2.10 -12.22 -8.93
CA ASP A 154 3.16 -12.47 -9.92
C ASP A 154 4.17 -13.56 -9.52
N MET A 155 4.02 -14.17 -8.33
CA MET A 155 4.82 -15.31 -7.88
C MET A 155 4.21 -16.68 -8.21
N PHE A 156 3.05 -16.74 -8.88
CA PHE A 156 2.42 -17.99 -9.27
C PHE A 156 2.57 -18.25 -10.77
N ASP A 157 2.95 -19.48 -11.15
CA ASP A 157 3.21 -19.90 -12.54
C ASP A 157 2.06 -19.66 -13.52
N TRP A 158 0.81 -19.62 -13.02
CA TRP A 158 -0.38 -19.35 -13.82
C TRP A 158 -0.57 -17.86 -14.16
N TYR A 159 0.16 -16.95 -13.54
CA TYR A 159 0.06 -15.51 -13.83
C TYR A 159 0.86 -15.14 -15.08
N LYS A 160 0.21 -14.53 -16.08
CA LYS A 160 0.83 -14.19 -17.39
C LYS A 160 0.93 -12.69 -17.67
N GLY A 161 0.81 -11.84 -16.64
CA GLY A 161 0.97 -10.39 -16.76
C GLY A 161 2.43 -9.97 -16.99
N ASP A 162 2.66 -8.71 -17.33
CA ASP A 162 3.96 -8.25 -17.86
C ASP A 162 5.16 -8.46 -16.91
N ARG A 163 4.94 -8.41 -15.59
CA ARG A 163 5.98 -8.74 -14.59
C ARG A 163 6.47 -10.19 -14.62
N HIS A 164 5.78 -11.10 -15.31
CA HIS A 164 6.17 -12.52 -15.45
C HIS A 164 6.88 -12.80 -16.80
N LYS A 165 6.93 -11.84 -17.74
CA LYS A 165 7.44 -12.10 -19.10
C LYS A 165 8.98 -12.13 -19.23
N ASN A 166 9.73 -11.89 -18.15
CA ASN A 166 11.18 -11.68 -18.19
C ASN A 166 12.02 -12.82 -17.57
N ASN A 167 11.50 -14.05 -17.51
CA ASN A 167 12.21 -15.23 -16.97
C ASN A 167 12.49 -16.31 -18.05
N ILE A 168 12.69 -15.88 -19.31
CA ILE A 168 13.25 -16.68 -20.41
C ILE A 168 14.28 -15.80 -21.12
#